data_AF-L5M8U2-F1
#
_entry.id   AF-L5M8U2-F1
#
_cell.length_a   1.000
_cell.length_b   1.000
_cell.length_c   1.000
_cell.angle_alpha   90.00
_cell.angle_beta   90.00
_cell.angle_gamma   90.00
#
_symmetry.space_group_name_H-M   'P 1'
#
loop_
_entity.id
_entity.type
_entity.pdbx_description
1 polymer ?
#
loop_
_entity_poly.entity_id
_entity_poly.type
_entity_poly.pdbx_seq_one_letter_code
_entity_poly.pdbx_strand_id
1 'polypeptide(L)'
;MAKRRPEGSNFYTSHLSMALAYSFGPDASMQPHPQLGNTQQHRELGKALTGTMPYQYPALTPEQKKELSDIALRIVAPGKGILAADESTGSIAKRLQSIGTENTEENRRFYRQLLLTADDRVNPCIGGVILFHETLYQKTDDGRPFPQVIKSKGGVVGIKVDKGVVPLAGTNGETTTQGLDGLSERCAQYKKDGADFAKWRCVLKIGEHTPSALAIMENANVLARYASICQQNGIVPIVEPEILPDGDHDLKRCQYVTEKVLAAVYKALSDHHIYLEGTLLKPNMVTPGHACTQKFSNEEIAMATVTALRRTVPPAVPGITFLSGGQSEEEASINLNAINKCPLLKPWALTFSYGRALQASALKAWGGKKENLKTAQEEYIKRALANSLACQGKYTPSGQAGAAASQSLFISNHAY
;
A
#
# COMPACT_ATOMS: atom_id res chain seq x y z
N MET A 1 30.87 47.12 -40.16
CA MET A 1 30.79 46.57 -41.53
C MET A 1 30.02 45.25 -41.43
N ALA A 2 28.84 44.97 -42.00
CA ALA A 2 28.10 45.44 -43.17
C ALA A 2 28.25 44.53 -44.42
N LYS A 3 27.13 43.87 -44.80
CA LYS A 3 26.83 43.21 -46.10
C LYS A 3 27.60 41.87 -46.35
N ARG A 4 27.10 40.87 -47.11
CA ARG A 4 25.85 40.74 -47.90
C ARG A 4 25.44 39.24 -48.10
N ARG A 5 24.13 38.99 -48.29
CA ARG A 5 23.50 37.91 -49.11
C ARG A 5 23.11 38.53 -50.50
N PRO A 6 22.44 37.86 -51.47
CA PRO A 6 21.86 36.50 -51.58
C PRO A 6 22.81 35.53 -52.35
N GLU A 7 22.50 34.59 -53.28
CA GLU A 7 21.37 34.14 -54.15
C GLU A 7 21.48 32.61 -54.41
N GLY A 8 20.50 31.85 -54.96
CA GLY A 8 19.12 32.19 -55.35
C GLY A 8 18.69 31.60 -56.72
N SER A 9 17.94 30.50 -56.77
CA SER A 9 17.27 30.01 -58.00
C SER A 9 16.07 29.09 -57.72
N ASN A 10 14.97 29.31 -58.45
CA ASN A 10 13.82 28.40 -58.57
C ASN A 10 14.02 27.49 -59.80
N PHE A 11 13.21 26.43 -59.97
CA PHE A 11 12.39 26.26 -61.19
C PHE A 11 11.27 25.19 -61.04
N TYR A 12 10.02 25.66 -61.04
CA TYR A 12 8.77 25.07 -61.57
C TYR A 12 8.44 23.56 -61.46
N THR A 13 7.44 23.28 -60.63
CA THR A 13 6.17 22.57 -60.93
C THR A 13 6.07 21.58 -62.11
N SER A 14 5.45 20.44 -61.84
CA SER A 14 4.27 19.98 -62.60
C SER A 14 3.29 19.22 -61.70
N HIS A 15 1.98 19.37 -61.94
CA HIS A 15 0.96 18.49 -61.39
C HIS A 15 0.76 17.31 -62.35
N LEU A 16 0.51 16.10 -61.82
CA LEU A 16 -0.31 15.12 -62.53
C LEU A 16 -1.10 14.25 -61.53
N SER A 17 -2.33 14.68 -61.24
CA SER A 17 -3.35 13.82 -60.62
C SER A 17 -4.06 13.03 -61.73
N MET A 18 -4.11 11.71 -61.64
CA MET A 18 -4.92 10.90 -62.55
C MET A 18 -5.66 9.81 -61.78
N ALA A 19 -7.00 9.92 -61.74
CA ALA A 19 -7.86 8.90 -61.19
C ALA A 19 -8.16 7.83 -62.26
N LEU A 20 -8.07 6.56 -61.87
CA LEU A 20 -8.50 5.44 -62.70
C LEU A 20 -9.91 4.98 -62.27
N ALA A 21 -10.92 5.62 -62.86
CA ALA A 21 -12.27 5.10 -62.83
C ALA A 21 -12.40 3.98 -63.88
N TYR A 22 -12.69 2.75 -63.43
CA TYR A 22 -13.07 1.66 -64.32
C TYR A 22 -14.60 1.57 -64.38
N SER A 23 -15.15 1.89 -65.55
CA SER A 23 -16.59 1.76 -65.83
C SER A 23 -16.97 0.29 -66.05
N PHE A 24 -18.15 -0.09 -65.56
CA PHE A 24 -18.75 -1.39 -65.85
C PHE A 24 -19.21 -1.47 -67.30
N GLY A 25 -18.89 -2.58 -67.98
CA GLY A 25 -19.55 -3.02 -69.21
C GLY A 25 -20.45 -4.23 -68.91
N PRO A 26 -21.67 -4.32 -69.46
CA PRO A 26 -22.55 -5.45 -69.24
C PRO A 26 -22.34 -6.55 -70.28
N ASP A 27 -22.15 -7.80 -69.86
CA ASP A 27 -22.99 -8.90 -70.34
C ASP A 27 -22.99 -10.08 -69.35
N ALA A 28 -23.91 -11.04 -69.52
CA ALA A 28 -24.24 -12.04 -68.53
C ALA A 28 -23.78 -13.47 -68.88
N SER A 29 -23.37 -14.22 -67.86
CA SER A 29 -23.62 -15.66 -67.80
C SER A 29 -23.77 -16.11 -66.35
N MET A 30 -24.81 -16.92 -66.07
CA MET A 30 -25.07 -17.46 -64.74
C MET A 30 -24.43 -18.83 -64.57
N GLN A 31 -23.71 -19.05 -63.45
CA GLN A 31 -23.74 -20.33 -62.74
C GLN A 31 -23.80 -20.08 -61.23
N PRO A 32 -24.72 -20.71 -60.48
CA PRO A 32 -24.86 -20.51 -59.04
C PRO A 32 -23.86 -21.38 -58.25
N HIS A 33 -22.92 -20.75 -57.56
CA HIS A 33 -22.16 -21.45 -56.51
C HIS A 33 -23.06 -21.77 -55.29
N PRO A 34 -22.80 -22.86 -54.54
CA PRO A 34 -23.64 -23.27 -53.42
C PRO A 34 -23.70 -22.21 -52.31
N GLN A 35 -24.89 -21.97 -51.76
CA GLN A 35 -25.07 -21.11 -50.59
C GLN A 35 -24.48 -21.79 -49.34
N LEU A 36 -23.29 -21.37 -48.94
CA LEU A 36 -22.76 -21.68 -47.60
C LEU A 36 -23.61 -20.95 -46.55
N GLY A 37 -24.44 -21.71 -45.83
CA GLY A 37 -25.44 -21.20 -44.89
C GLY A 37 -24.83 -20.57 -43.64
N ASN A 38 -24.46 -19.27 -43.72
CA ASN A 38 -23.76 -18.57 -42.65
C ASN A 38 -24.67 -17.64 -41.79
N THR A 39 -25.98 -17.65 -42.03
CA THR A 39 -26.96 -16.75 -41.38
C THR A 39 -27.49 -17.24 -40.03
N GLN A 40 -27.23 -18.50 -39.64
CA GLN A 40 -27.58 -19.02 -38.31
C GLN A 40 -26.50 -18.74 -37.25
N GLN A 41 -25.21 -19.02 -37.52
CA GLN A 41 -24.14 -18.80 -36.54
C GLN A 41 -24.05 -17.34 -36.05
N HIS A 42 -24.22 -16.36 -36.94
CA HIS A 42 -24.26 -14.95 -36.53
C HIS A 42 -25.48 -14.59 -35.62
N ARG A 43 -26.60 -15.31 -35.72
CA ARG A 43 -27.75 -15.12 -34.82
C ARG A 43 -27.57 -15.82 -33.46
N GLU A 44 -26.80 -16.90 -33.39
CA GLU A 44 -26.49 -17.58 -32.12
C GLU A 44 -25.38 -16.85 -31.35
N LEU A 45 -24.31 -16.43 -32.03
CA LEU A 45 -23.28 -15.56 -31.44
C LEU A 45 -23.86 -14.23 -30.93
N GLY A 46 -24.85 -13.66 -31.65
CA GLY A 46 -25.59 -12.48 -31.21
C GLY A 46 -26.49 -12.69 -29.98
N LYS A 47 -26.87 -13.94 -29.66
CA LYS A 47 -27.65 -14.30 -28.46
C LYS A 47 -26.77 -14.71 -27.27
N ALA A 48 -25.60 -15.28 -27.51
CA ALA A 48 -24.66 -15.66 -26.45
C ALA A 48 -24.16 -14.44 -25.64
N LEU A 49 -24.22 -13.23 -26.21
CA LEU A 49 -23.79 -11.98 -25.57
C LEU A 49 -24.92 -11.18 -24.91
N THR A 50 -26.19 -11.61 -24.98
CA THR A 50 -27.23 -11.10 -24.07
C THR A 50 -27.14 -11.81 -22.72
N GLY A 51 -25.96 -11.76 -22.11
CA GLY A 51 -25.74 -12.25 -20.75
C GLY A 51 -26.65 -11.50 -19.78
N THR A 52 -27.28 -12.22 -18.85
CA THR A 52 -28.03 -11.61 -17.75
C THR A 52 -27.12 -10.63 -17.01
N MET A 53 -27.59 -9.39 -16.83
CA MET A 53 -26.91 -8.39 -15.98
C MET A 53 -26.50 -9.05 -14.66
N PRO A 54 -25.25 -8.86 -14.19
CA PRO A 54 -24.73 -9.58 -13.03
C PRO A 54 -25.61 -9.33 -11.81
N TYR A 55 -26.27 -10.38 -11.33
CA TYR A 55 -27.26 -10.26 -10.27
C TYR A 55 -26.58 -9.97 -8.93
N GLN A 56 -26.86 -8.80 -8.35
CA GLN A 56 -26.20 -8.37 -7.13
C GLN A 56 -26.81 -9.06 -5.90
N TYR A 57 -26.01 -9.87 -5.22
CA TYR A 57 -26.24 -10.28 -3.84
C TYR A 57 -25.43 -9.34 -2.92
N PRO A 58 -26.05 -8.45 -2.14
CA PRO A 58 -25.32 -7.48 -1.33
C PRO A 58 -24.50 -8.16 -0.23
N ALA A 59 -23.18 -8.03 -0.29
CA ALA A 59 -22.28 -8.59 0.72
C ALA A 59 -22.38 -7.88 2.09
N LEU A 60 -22.86 -6.64 2.15
CA LEU A 60 -22.94 -5.83 3.36
C LEU A 60 -24.21 -4.99 3.39
N THR A 61 -24.84 -4.87 4.56
CA THR A 61 -25.96 -3.95 4.82
C THR A 61 -25.50 -2.48 4.85
N PRO A 62 -26.40 -1.48 4.75
CA PRO A 62 -26.03 -0.08 4.90
C PRO A 62 -25.35 0.24 6.24
N GLU A 63 -25.73 -0.45 7.31
CA GLU A 63 -25.21 -0.26 8.67
C GLU A 63 -23.77 -0.79 8.77
N GLN A 64 -23.50 -1.99 8.25
CA GLN A 64 -22.15 -2.56 8.18
C GLN A 64 -21.22 -1.68 7.32
N LYS A 65 -21.72 -1.18 6.18
CA LYS A 65 -20.99 -0.21 5.35
C LYS A 65 -20.66 1.06 6.13
N LYS A 66 -21.63 1.63 6.84
CA LYS A 66 -21.42 2.84 7.65
C LYS A 66 -20.37 2.59 8.73
N GLU A 67 -20.46 1.48 9.47
CA GLU A 67 -19.48 1.14 10.52
C GLU A 67 -18.06 1.06 9.96
N LEU A 68 -17.85 0.31 8.87
CA LEU A 68 -16.54 0.15 8.24
C LEU A 68 -15.99 1.49 7.72
N SER A 69 -16.84 2.35 7.16
CA SER A 69 -16.40 3.66 6.67
C SER A 69 -16.10 4.64 7.81
N ASP A 70 -16.92 4.68 8.86
CA ASP A 70 -16.67 5.45 10.09
C ASP A 70 -15.38 5.00 10.80
N ILE A 71 -15.02 3.71 10.75
CA ILE A 71 -13.73 3.19 11.24
C ILE A 71 -12.59 3.69 10.35
N ALA A 72 -12.67 3.46 9.03
CA ALA A 72 -11.61 3.82 8.10
C ALA A 72 -11.28 5.32 8.13
N LEU A 73 -12.30 6.18 8.11
CA LEU A 73 -12.16 7.65 8.17
C LEU A 73 -11.54 8.14 9.49
N ARG A 74 -11.84 7.49 10.63
CA ARG A 74 -11.20 7.83 11.93
C ARG A 74 -9.71 7.49 11.95
N ILE A 75 -9.30 6.42 11.28
CA ILE A 75 -7.89 5.98 11.22
C ILE A 75 -7.04 6.98 10.41
N VAL A 76 -7.58 7.53 9.31
CA VAL A 76 -6.86 8.45 8.40
C VAL A 76 -7.32 9.91 8.48
N ALA A 77 -7.92 10.31 9.60
CA ALA A 77 -8.36 11.69 9.82
C ALA A 77 -7.18 12.70 9.68
N PRO A 78 -7.44 13.98 9.33
CA PRO A 78 -6.37 14.95 9.04
C PRO A 78 -5.32 15.07 10.15
N GLY A 79 -4.04 14.91 9.79
CA GLY A 79 -2.92 14.90 10.74
C GLY A 79 -2.65 13.55 11.41
N LYS A 80 -3.52 12.53 11.25
CA LYS A 80 -3.34 11.20 11.83
C LYS A 80 -2.73 10.20 10.86
N GLY A 81 -2.03 9.21 11.43
CA GLY A 81 -1.57 8.00 10.75
C GLY A 81 -1.53 6.81 11.71
N ILE A 82 -0.81 5.75 11.34
CA ILE A 82 -0.82 4.47 12.04
C ILE A 82 0.57 4.12 12.59
N LEU A 83 0.62 3.73 13.86
CA LEU A 83 1.75 2.99 14.42
C LEU A 83 1.59 1.50 14.08
N ALA A 84 2.56 0.93 13.35
CA ALA A 84 2.65 -0.50 13.12
C ALA A 84 3.57 -1.12 14.19
N ALA A 85 2.97 -1.70 15.24
CA ALA A 85 3.66 -2.40 16.34
C ALA A 85 3.30 -3.90 16.31
N ASP A 86 3.07 -4.44 15.12
CA ASP A 86 2.60 -5.79 14.83
C ASP A 86 3.73 -6.79 14.54
N GLU A 87 4.94 -6.52 15.02
CA GLU A 87 6.07 -7.43 14.89
C GLU A 87 5.77 -8.76 15.61
N SER A 88 5.83 -9.85 14.84
CA SER A 88 5.84 -11.23 15.34
C SER A 88 6.99 -11.46 16.33
N THR A 89 6.88 -12.49 17.17
CA THR A 89 7.92 -12.87 18.14
C THR A 89 9.30 -13.07 17.50
N GLY A 90 9.36 -13.55 16.24
CA GLY A 90 10.60 -13.68 15.45
C GLY A 90 11.08 -12.38 14.78
N SER A 91 10.16 -11.46 14.44
CA SER A 91 10.50 -10.12 13.94
C SER A 91 11.08 -9.23 15.03
N ILE A 92 10.41 -9.17 16.19
CA ILE A 92 10.82 -8.35 17.33
C ILE A 92 12.11 -8.88 17.98
N ALA A 93 12.41 -10.19 17.86
CA ALA A 93 13.70 -10.76 18.25
C ALA A 93 14.89 -9.99 17.63
N LYS A 94 14.83 -9.74 16.32
CA LYS A 94 15.86 -8.99 15.56
C LYS A 94 15.98 -7.53 16.02
N ARG A 95 14.88 -6.95 16.52
CA ARG A 95 14.86 -5.59 17.10
C ARG A 95 15.53 -5.57 18.47
N LEU A 96 15.10 -6.42 19.39
CA LEU A 96 15.66 -6.49 20.75
C LEU A 96 17.13 -6.90 20.75
N GLN A 97 17.54 -7.84 19.88
CA GLN A 97 18.94 -8.23 19.69
C GLN A 97 19.83 -7.03 19.26
N SER A 98 19.31 -6.12 18.41
CA SER A 98 20.07 -4.94 17.95
C SER A 98 20.41 -3.93 19.05
N ILE A 99 19.77 -4.06 20.22
CA ILE A 99 20.02 -3.28 21.43
C ILE A 99 20.46 -4.15 22.62
N GLY A 100 20.92 -5.38 22.37
CA GLY A 100 21.41 -6.30 23.42
C GLY A 100 20.35 -6.77 24.42
N THR A 101 19.06 -6.66 24.08
CA THR A 101 17.93 -7.00 24.96
C THR A 101 17.40 -8.40 24.65
N GLU A 102 17.09 -9.17 25.70
CA GLU A 102 16.52 -10.52 25.56
C GLU A 102 15.07 -10.49 25.07
N ASN A 103 14.67 -11.44 24.21
CA ASN A 103 13.31 -11.54 23.68
C ASN A 103 12.34 -12.30 24.63
N THR A 104 12.22 -11.82 25.86
CA THR A 104 11.21 -12.31 26.82
C THR A 104 9.84 -11.69 26.55
N GLU A 105 8.76 -12.31 27.03
CA GLU A 105 7.42 -11.71 26.94
C GLU A 105 7.35 -10.37 27.68
N GLU A 106 7.94 -10.28 28.88
CA GLU A 106 8.00 -9.02 29.64
C GLU A 106 8.73 -7.91 28.89
N ASN A 107 9.83 -8.20 28.19
CA ASN A 107 10.54 -7.19 27.40
C ASN A 107 9.71 -6.74 26.18
N ARG A 108 8.95 -7.65 25.55
CA ARG A 108 7.98 -7.29 24.49
C ARG A 108 6.83 -6.44 25.05
N ARG A 109 6.25 -6.83 26.18
CA ARG A 109 5.18 -6.11 26.89
C ARG A 109 5.64 -4.72 27.30
N PHE A 110 6.79 -4.58 27.95
CA PHE A 110 7.35 -3.30 28.38
C PHE A 110 7.66 -2.38 27.19
N TYR A 111 8.23 -2.91 26.10
CA TYR A 111 8.49 -2.12 24.90
C TYR A 111 7.20 -1.65 24.20
N ARG A 112 6.16 -2.50 24.15
CA ARG A 112 4.85 -2.10 23.64
C ARG A 112 4.17 -1.09 24.58
N GLN A 113 4.25 -1.27 25.90
CA GLN A 113 3.80 -0.27 26.89
C GLN A 113 4.46 1.09 26.64
N LEU A 114 5.80 1.13 26.51
CA LEU A 114 6.57 2.35 26.28
C LEU A 114 5.99 3.19 25.13
N LEU A 115 5.67 2.57 23.99
CA LEU A 115 5.06 3.25 22.84
C LEU A 115 3.60 3.66 23.13
N LEU A 116 2.81 2.78 23.74
CA LEU A 116 1.37 2.98 23.95
C LEU A 116 1.03 3.97 25.08
N THR A 117 1.92 4.14 26.08
CA THR A 117 1.76 5.06 27.22
C THR A 117 2.64 6.30 27.11
N ALA A 118 3.12 6.64 25.91
CA ALA A 118 3.62 7.97 25.61
C ALA A 118 2.54 9.03 25.94
N ASP A 119 2.94 10.29 26.21
CA ASP A 119 2.00 11.33 26.61
C ASP A 119 1.08 11.80 25.46
N ASP A 120 0.16 12.71 25.75
CA ASP A 120 -0.96 13.03 24.85
C ASP A 120 -0.57 13.85 23.61
N ARG A 121 0.71 14.23 23.46
CA ARG A 121 1.25 14.78 22.20
C ARG A 121 1.08 13.84 21.00
N VAL A 122 0.95 12.52 21.21
CA VAL A 122 0.69 11.55 20.10
C VAL A 122 -0.79 11.41 19.73
N ASN A 123 -1.72 11.86 20.57
CA ASN A 123 -3.16 11.68 20.36
C ASN A 123 -3.71 12.35 19.07
N PRO A 124 -3.24 13.56 18.67
CA PRO A 124 -3.59 14.12 17.35
C PRO A 124 -2.78 13.50 16.19
N CYS A 125 -1.73 12.72 16.47
CA CYS A 125 -0.83 12.13 15.47
C CYS A 125 -1.22 10.69 15.08
N ILE A 126 -1.83 9.94 16.00
CA ILE A 126 -2.13 8.51 15.82
C ILE A 126 -3.64 8.29 15.71
N GLY A 127 -4.08 7.75 14.58
CA GLY A 127 -5.46 7.32 14.33
C GLY A 127 -5.67 5.83 14.49
N GLY A 128 -4.62 5.02 14.35
CA GLY A 128 -4.68 3.59 14.63
C GLY A 128 -3.36 3.01 15.14
N VAL A 129 -3.42 1.89 15.86
CA VAL A 129 -2.25 1.08 16.18
C VAL A 129 -2.50 -0.37 15.77
N ILE A 130 -1.61 -0.93 14.94
CA ILE A 130 -1.64 -2.36 14.60
C ILE A 130 -0.84 -3.11 15.66
N LEU A 131 -1.46 -4.12 16.27
CA LEU A 131 -0.85 -5.00 17.26
C LEU A 131 -0.61 -6.40 16.68
N PHE A 132 0.34 -7.11 17.29
CA PHE A 132 0.45 -8.56 17.17
C PHE A 132 -0.50 -9.26 18.16
N HIS A 133 -0.87 -10.51 17.91
CA HIS A 133 -1.82 -11.28 18.73
C HIS A 133 -1.50 -11.26 20.23
N GLU A 134 -0.24 -11.53 20.60
CA GLU A 134 0.26 -11.47 21.97
C GLU A 134 -0.08 -10.12 22.66
N THR A 135 0.17 -9.01 21.95
CA THR A 135 -0.01 -7.66 22.48
C THR A 135 -1.48 -7.22 22.53
N LEU A 136 -2.40 -7.86 21.79
CA LEU A 136 -3.83 -7.58 21.92
C LEU A 136 -4.35 -7.94 23.33
N TYR A 137 -3.77 -8.96 23.95
CA TYR A 137 -4.19 -9.49 25.27
C TYR A 137 -3.28 -9.07 26.44
N GLN A 138 -2.14 -8.43 26.15
CA GLN A 138 -1.23 -7.88 27.17
C GLN A 138 -1.79 -6.63 27.86
N LYS A 139 -1.20 -6.33 29.03
CA LYS A 139 -1.62 -5.25 29.94
C LYS A 139 -0.46 -4.31 30.30
N THR A 140 -0.82 -3.07 30.62
CA THR A 140 0.05 -2.10 31.29
C THR A 140 0.30 -2.45 32.77
N ASP A 141 1.30 -1.81 33.37
CA ASP A 141 1.64 -1.95 34.79
C ASP A 141 0.49 -1.51 35.72
N ASP A 142 -0.41 -0.63 35.25
CA ASP A 142 -1.65 -0.24 35.93
C ASP A 142 -2.82 -1.22 35.71
N GLY A 143 -2.57 -2.36 35.07
CA GLY A 143 -3.53 -3.45 34.86
C GLY A 143 -4.50 -3.27 33.68
N ARG A 144 -4.51 -2.12 33.00
CA ARG A 144 -5.38 -1.91 31.82
C ARG A 144 -4.94 -2.76 30.62
N PRO A 145 -5.85 -3.38 29.85
CA PRO A 145 -5.51 -3.98 28.56
C PRO A 145 -5.00 -2.93 27.57
N PHE A 146 -4.00 -3.26 26.76
CA PHE A 146 -3.49 -2.33 25.73
C PHE A 146 -4.56 -1.79 24.77
N PRO A 147 -5.61 -2.54 24.36
CA PRO A 147 -6.74 -1.98 23.60
C PRO A 147 -7.45 -0.82 24.31
N GLN A 148 -7.61 -0.87 25.64
CA GLN A 148 -8.21 0.20 26.42
C GLN A 148 -7.31 1.45 26.45
N VAL A 149 -6.00 1.27 26.56
CA VAL A 149 -5.02 2.36 26.53
C VAL A 149 -5.10 3.11 25.19
N ILE A 150 -5.05 2.38 24.08
CA ILE A 150 -5.16 2.95 22.72
C ILE A 150 -6.47 3.72 22.53
N LYS A 151 -7.62 3.14 22.92
CA LYS A 151 -8.92 3.80 22.80
C LYS A 151 -9.04 5.03 23.71
N SER A 152 -8.45 5.01 24.92
CA SER A 152 -8.42 6.17 25.82
C SER A 152 -7.63 7.37 25.28
N LYS A 153 -6.66 7.13 24.38
CA LYS A 153 -5.87 8.15 23.68
C LYS A 153 -6.46 8.56 22.32
N GLY A 154 -7.69 8.12 22.00
CA GLY A 154 -8.38 8.45 20.75
C GLY A 154 -7.82 7.76 19.50
N GLY A 155 -7.13 6.64 19.68
CA GLY A 155 -6.68 5.75 18.61
C GLY A 155 -7.63 4.57 18.41
N VAL A 156 -7.71 4.07 17.19
CA VAL A 156 -8.39 2.81 16.86
C VAL A 156 -7.42 1.63 17.07
N VAL A 157 -7.92 0.48 17.50
CA VAL A 157 -7.11 -0.74 17.71
C VAL A 157 -7.17 -1.61 16.45
N GLY A 158 -6.03 -2.10 15.98
CA GLY A 158 -5.94 -3.01 14.84
C GLY A 158 -5.09 -4.24 15.12
N ILE A 159 -5.25 -5.27 14.31
CA ILE A 159 -4.63 -6.60 14.52
C ILE A 159 -4.02 -7.16 13.24
N LYS A 160 -2.77 -7.66 13.30
CA LYS A 160 -2.20 -8.46 12.21
C LYS A 160 -2.85 -9.84 12.19
N VAL A 161 -3.44 -10.22 11.06
CA VAL A 161 -4.19 -11.49 10.94
C VAL A 161 -3.58 -12.51 9.97
N ASP A 162 -2.65 -12.09 9.11
CA ASP A 162 -1.87 -13.01 8.26
C ASP A 162 -0.90 -13.89 9.10
N LYS A 163 -0.65 -15.11 8.63
CA LYS A 163 0.23 -16.12 9.24
C LYS A 163 1.60 -16.18 8.53
N GLY A 164 2.04 -15.07 7.91
CA GLY A 164 3.34 -14.97 7.21
C GLY A 164 3.29 -15.42 5.75
N VAL A 165 4.44 -15.29 5.07
CA VAL A 165 4.63 -15.65 3.65
C VAL A 165 5.00 -17.12 3.45
N VAL A 166 4.64 -17.68 2.30
CA VAL A 166 5.02 -19.02 1.85
C VAL A 166 5.49 -18.99 0.39
N PRO A 167 6.49 -19.79 0.00
CA PRO A 167 7.07 -19.76 -1.35
C PRO A 167 6.09 -20.30 -2.41
N LEU A 168 6.09 -19.67 -3.59
CA LEU A 168 5.34 -20.15 -4.75
C LEU A 168 6.21 -21.12 -5.56
N ALA A 169 5.82 -22.40 -5.58
CA ALA A 169 6.52 -23.42 -6.36
C ALA A 169 6.54 -23.06 -7.86
N GLY A 170 7.67 -23.27 -8.52
CA GLY A 170 7.88 -22.87 -9.92
C GLY A 170 8.22 -21.39 -10.16
N THR A 171 8.36 -20.58 -9.10
CA THR A 171 8.79 -19.17 -9.22
C THR A 171 10.24 -18.95 -8.78
N ASN A 172 10.82 -17.81 -9.18
CA ASN A 172 12.18 -17.42 -8.75
C ASN A 172 12.17 -16.76 -7.36
N GLY A 173 11.89 -17.57 -6.32
CA GLY A 173 11.88 -17.13 -4.92
C GLY A 173 10.75 -16.17 -4.57
N GLU A 174 9.63 -16.23 -5.29
CA GLU A 174 8.44 -15.42 -5.01
C GLU A 174 7.55 -16.09 -3.96
N THR A 175 6.62 -15.32 -3.39
CA THR A 175 5.79 -15.75 -2.26
C THR A 175 4.31 -15.39 -2.45
N THR A 176 3.43 -16.21 -1.89
CA THR A 176 2.09 -15.77 -1.46
C THR A 176 2.06 -15.68 0.08
N THR A 177 0.90 -15.41 0.67
CA THR A 177 0.72 -15.22 2.11
C THR A 177 -0.37 -16.14 2.63
N GLN A 178 -0.13 -16.80 3.76
CA GLN A 178 -1.07 -17.76 4.34
C GLN A 178 -1.87 -17.16 5.51
N GLY A 179 -3.01 -17.77 5.85
CA GLY A 179 -3.74 -17.43 7.07
C GLY A 179 -5.26 -17.29 6.98
N LEU A 180 -5.88 -17.63 5.84
CA LEU A 180 -7.33 -17.57 5.66
C LEU A 180 -8.08 -18.61 6.52
N ASP A 181 -7.42 -19.73 6.87
CA ASP A 181 -8.04 -20.80 7.66
C ASP A 181 -8.34 -20.33 9.09
N GLY A 182 -9.61 -20.40 9.47
CA GLY A 182 -10.13 -19.87 10.73
C GLY A 182 -10.16 -18.34 10.81
N LEU A 183 -10.03 -17.62 9.69
CA LEU A 183 -9.93 -16.16 9.71
C LEU A 183 -11.24 -15.47 10.14
N SER A 184 -12.41 -16.00 9.79
CA SER A 184 -13.69 -15.38 10.14
C SER A 184 -13.91 -15.41 11.66
N GLU A 185 -13.68 -16.57 12.26
CA GLU A 185 -13.79 -16.84 13.69
C GLU A 185 -12.79 -15.99 14.47
N ARG A 186 -11.56 -15.86 13.96
CA ARG A 186 -10.54 -14.96 14.51
C ARG A 186 -10.96 -13.49 14.41
N CYS A 187 -11.51 -13.05 13.28
CA CYS A 187 -11.98 -11.67 13.11
C CYS A 187 -13.16 -11.35 14.04
N ALA A 188 -14.14 -12.25 14.19
CA ALA A 188 -15.24 -12.10 15.15
C ALA A 188 -14.73 -11.99 16.60
N GLN A 189 -13.78 -12.85 16.99
CA GLN A 189 -13.18 -12.82 18.33
C GLN A 189 -12.36 -11.53 18.54
N TYR A 190 -11.52 -11.12 17.57
CA TYR A 190 -10.78 -9.86 17.65
C TYR A 190 -11.68 -8.63 17.69
N LYS A 191 -12.83 -8.64 16.99
CA LYS A 191 -13.84 -7.57 17.04
C LYS A 191 -14.43 -7.44 18.45
N LYS A 192 -14.80 -8.57 19.06
CA LYS A 192 -15.27 -8.66 20.45
C LYS A 192 -14.20 -8.20 21.46
N ASP A 193 -12.94 -8.54 21.22
CA ASP A 193 -11.80 -8.12 22.06
C ASP A 193 -11.34 -6.67 21.77
N GLY A 194 -12.01 -5.98 20.85
CA GLY A 194 -11.93 -4.53 20.67
C GLY A 194 -11.03 -4.06 19.54
N ALA A 195 -10.54 -4.92 18.64
CA ALA A 195 -9.96 -4.48 17.38
C ALA A 195 -11.07 -4.06 16.39
N ASP A 196 -10.84 -3.00 15.63
CA ASP A 196 -11.79 -2.47 14.63
C ASP A 196 -11.23 -2.53 13.20
N PHE A 197 -9.92 -2.76 13.04
CA PHE A 197 -9.27 -2.96 11.75
C PHE A 197 -8.24 -4.11 11.77
N ALA A 198 -7.90 -4.64 10.62
CA ALA A 198 -6.91 -5.72 10.47
C ALA A 198 -5.80 -5.32 9.51
N LYS A 199 -4.72 -6.11 9.49
CA LYS A 199 -3.62 -5.99 8.53
C LYS A 199 -3.19 -7.36 8.00
N TRP A 200 -2.92 -7.41 6.69
CA TRP A 200 -2.40 -8.59 6.00
C TRP A 200 -1.32 -8.19 5.00
N ARG A 201 -0.09 -8.69 5.19
CA ARG A 201 1.06 -8.35 4.34
C ARG A 201 1.33 -9.39 3.26
N CYS A 202 1.12 -9.01 2.01
CA CYS A 202 1.68 -9.68 0.84
C CYS A 202 3.04 -9.09 0.46
N VAL A 203 3.88 -9.89 -0.23
CA VAL A 203 5.26 -9.51 -0.57
C VAL A 203 5.57 -9.86 -2.02
N LEU A 204 6.06 -8.87 -2.76
CA LEU A 204 6.45 -8.95 -4.17
C LEU A 204 7.86 -8.38 -4.33
N LYS A 205 8.64 -8.88 -5.30
CA LYS A 205 10.04 -8.45 -5.50
C LYS A 205 10.30 -8.08 -6.95
N ILE A 206 10.87 -6.90 -7.17
CA ILE A 206 11.35 -6.50 -8.51
C ILE A 206 12.65 -7.22 -8.81
N GLY A 207 12.72 -7.80 -10.00
CA GLY A 207 13.92 -8.41 -10.57
C GLY A 207 13.83 -8.44 -12.09
N GLU A 208 14.68 -9.26 -12.69
CA GLU A 208 14.67 -9.57 -14.13
C GLU A 208 13.33 -10.18 -14.55
N HIS A 209 12.95 -11.28 -13.89
CA HIS A 209 11.76 -12.08 -14.21
C HIS A 209 10.60 -11.91 -13.20
N THR A 210 10.73 -11.01 -12.22
CA THR A 210 9.77 -10.83 -11.11
C THR A 210 9.35 -9.35 -10.93
N PRO A 211 8.14 -9.07 -10.40
CA PRO A 211 7.12 -10.03 -10.00
C PRO A 211 6.42 -10.69 -11.19
N SER A 212 6.22 -12.01 -11.14
CA SER A 212 5.61 -12.78 -12.21
C SER A 212 4.09 -12.60 -12.26
N ALA A 213 3.47 -12.99 -13.38
CA ALA A 213 2.02 -12.98 -13.52
C ALA A 213 1.32 -13.84 -12.44
N LEU A 214 1.91 -14.98 -12.07
CA LEU A 214 1.41 -15.84 -10.99
C LEU A 214 1.47 -15.12 -9.64
N ALA A 215 2.62 -14.56 -9.27
CA ALA A 215 2.78 -13.88 -8.00
C ALA A 215 1.87 -12.64 -7.86
N ILE A 216 1.69 -11.86 -8.93
CA ILE A 216 0.75 -10.72 -8.93
C ILE A 216 -0.69 -11.19 -8.75
N MET A 217 -1.13 -12.18 -9.53
CA MET A 217 -2.51 -12.70 -9.50
C MET A 217 -2.86 -13.28 -8.12
N GLU A 218 -1.99 -14.14 -7.59
CA GLU A 218 -2.24 -14.86 -6.34
C GLU A 218 -2.19 -13.93 -5.12
N ASN A 219 -1.24 -13.00 -5.03
CA ASN A 219 -1.23 -12.03 -3.92
C ASN A 219 -2.44 -11.08 -3.99
N ALA A 220 -2.91 -10.69 -5.19
CA ALA A 220 -4.13 -9.90 -5.34
C ALA A 220 -5.38 -10.68 -4.88
N ASN A 221 -5.51 -11.96 -5.28
CA ASN A 221 -6.60 -12.86 -4.90
C ASN A 221 -6.65 -13.12 -3.37
N VAL A 222 -5.52 -13.44 -2.74
CA VAL A 222 -5.49 -13.71 -1.30
C VAL A 222 -5.79 -12.47 -0.46
N LEU A 223 -5.33 -11.29 -0.89
CA LEU A 223 -5.71 -10.00 -0.28
C LEU A 223 -7.23 -9.75 -0.39
N ALA A 224 -7.84 -10.06 -1.53
CA ALA A 224 -9.27 -9.91 -1.74
C ALA A 224 -10.09 -10.89 -0.87
N ARG A 225 -9.66 -12.15 -0.73
CA ARG A 225 -10.24 -13.12 0.21
C ARG A 225 -10.14 -12.64 1.66
N TYR A 226 -8.97 -12.15 2.08
CA TYR A 226 -8.75 -11.58 3.41
C TYR A 226 -9.68 -10.38 3.68
N ALA A 227 -9.76 -9.45 2.73
CA ALA A 227 -10.57 -8.24 2.85
C ALA A 227 -12.06 -8.56 3.00
N SER A 228 -12.56 -9.52 2.21
CA SER A 228 -13.96 -9.97 2.26
C SER A 228 -14.32 -10.50 3.65
N ILE A 229 -13.50 -11.41 4.19
CA ILE A 229 -13.71 -12.02 5.50
C ILE A 229 -13.64 -10.98 6.63
N CYS A 230 -12.76 -9.98 6.54
CA CYS A 230 -12.70 -8.90 7.53
C CYS A 230 -13.99 -8.05 7.52
N GLN A 231 -14.47 -7.64 6.34
CA GLN A 231 -15.66 -6.80 6.24
C GLN A 231 -16.93 -7.50 6.72
N GLN A 232 -17.06 -8.83 6.50
CA GLN A 232 -18.17 -9.62 7.08
C GLN A 232 -18.21 -9.58 8.62
N ASN A 233 -17.07 -9.33 9.27
CA ASN A 233 -16.92 -9.34 10.72
C ASN A 233 -16.79 -7.93 11.33
N GLY A 234 -17.16 -6.87 10.59
CA GLY A 234 -17.08 -5.49 11.08
C GLY A 234 -15.65 -4.96 11.27
N ILE A 235 -14.67 -5.57 10.57
CA ILE A 235 -13.24 -5.23 10.63
C ILE A 235 -12.82 -4.58 9.32
N VAL A 236 -12.25 -3.37 9.37
CA VAL A 236 -11.66 -2.70 8.19
C VAL A 236 -10.36 -3.39 7.79
N PRO A 237 -10.21 -3.91 6.55
CA PRO A 237 -8.94 -4.49 6.10
C PRO A 237 -7.97 -3.40 5.62
N ILE A 238 -6.75 -3.41 6.16
CA ILE A 238 -5.58 -2.79 5.52
C ILE A 238 -4.97 -3.79 4.54
N VAL A 239 -5.05 -3.45 3.26
CA VAL A 239 -4.51 -4.22 2.14
C VAL A 239 -3.05 -3.81 1.92
N GLU A 240 -2.08 -4.65 2.29
CA GLU A 240 -0.63 -4.36 2.22
C GLU A 240 0.08 -5.22 1.14
N PRO A 241 0.07 -4.81 -0.15
CA PRO A 241 0.86 -5.44 -1.22
C PRO A 241 2.26 -4.79 -1.28
N GLU A 242 3.17 -5.19 -0.39
CA GLU A 242 4.53 -4.60 -0.37
C GLU A 242 5.37 -5.09 -1.55
N ILE A 243 5.74 -4.17 -2.45
CA ILE A 243 6.84 -4.38 -3.40
C ILE A 243 8.14 -3.99 -2.71
N LEU A 244 9.07 -4.95 -2.57
CA LEU A 244 10.34 -4.73 -1.90
C LEU A 244 11.27 -3.82 -2.72
N PRO A 245 12.01 -2.89 -2.08
CA PRO A 245 13.03 -2.06 -2.73
C PRO A 245 14.36 -2.79 -2.95
N ASP A 246 14.43 -4.12 -2.74
CA ASP A 246 15.60 -4.93 -3.07
C ASP A 246 15.92 -4.87 -4.57
N GLY A 247 17.19 -4.64 -4.92
CA GLY A 247 17.69 -4.55 -6.29
C GLY A 247 18.23 -3.17 -6.67
N ASP A 248 18.66 -3.05 -7.92
CA ASP A 248 19.31 -1.89 -8.55
C ASP A 248 18.38 -1.08 -9.49
N HIS A 249 17.15 -1.54 -9.64
CA HIS A 249 16.13 -1.00 -10.53
C HIS A 249 15.86 0.50 -10.34
N ASP A 250 15.53 1.21 -11.42
CA ASP A 250 15.26 2.65 -11.37
C ASP A 250 13.86 2.99 -10.84
N LEU A 251 13.64 4.27 -10.58
CA LEU A 251 12.35 4.81 -10.13
C LEU A 251 11.19 4.48 -11.10
N LYS A 252 11.44 4.45 -12.41
CA LYS A 252 10.41 4.16 -13.43
C LYS A 252 10.02 2.69 -13.45
N ARG A 253 10.96 1.76 -13.28
CA ARG A 253 10.68 0.33 -13.12
C ARG A 253 9.86 0.07 -11.87
N CYS A 254 10.17 0.74 -10.75
CA CYS A 254 9.36 0.69 -9.54
C CYS A 254 7.94 1.24 -9.77
N GLN A 255 7.81 2.38 -10.46
CA GLN A 255 6.50 2.95 -10.81
C GLN A 255 5.68 2.00 -11.68
N TYR A 256 6.28 1.44 -12.73
CA TYR A 256 5.62 0.49 -13.64
C TYR A 256 5.11 -0.75 -12.89
N VAL A 257 5.94 -1.37 -12.05
CA VAL A 257 5.53 -2.56 -11.30
C VAL A 257 4.43 -2.20 -10.29
N THR A 258 4.55 -1.07 -9.60
CA THR A 258 3.50 -0.57 -8.68
C THR A 258 2.17 -0.36 -9.41
N GLU A 259 2.19 0.22 -10.62
CA GLU A 259 0.99 0.39 -11.44
C GLU A 259 0.36 -0.95 -11.87
N LYS A 260 1.16 -1.97 -12.21
CA LYS A 260 0.63 -3.30 -12.58
C LYS A 260 0.08 -4.07 -11.37
N VAL A 261 0.77 -4.00 -10.23
CA VAL A 261 0.35 -4.67 -8.99
C VAL A 261 -0.94 -4.06 -8.46
N LEU A 262 -1.03 -2.73 -8.35
CA LEU A 262 -2.23 -2.09 -7.80
C LEU A 262 -3.44 -2.24 -8.73
N ALA A 263 -3.26 -2.24 -10.06
CA ALA A 263 -4.35 -2.56 -10.99
C ALA A 263 -4.90 -3.97 -10.79
N ALA A 264 -4.03 -4.98 -10.58
CA ALA A 264 -4.46 -6.35 -10.28
C ALA A 264 -5.15 -6.46 -8.91
N VAL A 265 -4.63 -5.79 -7.89
CA VAL A 265 -5.24 -5.73 -6.54
C VAL A 265 -6.65 -5.13 -6.62
N TYR A 266 -6.85 -3.96 -7.22
CA TYR A 266 -8.19 -3.35 -7.28
C TYR A 266 -9.17 -4.13 -8.17
N LYS A 267 -8.69 -4.84 -9.20
CA LYS A 267 -9.53 -5.80 -9.93
C LYS A 267 -9.99 -6.95 -9.03
N ALA A 268 -9.10 -7.57 -8.26
CA ALA A 268 -9.45 -8.64 -7.33
C ALA A 268 -10.38 -8.16 -6.20
N LEU A 269 -10.16 -6.95 -5.66
CA LEU A 269 -11.07 -6.34 -4.67
C LEU A 269 -12.48 -6.12 -5.27
N SER A 270 -12.58 -5.71 -6.54
CA SER A 270 -13.87 -5.61 -7.23
C SER A 270 -14.54 -6.96 -7.43
N ASP A 271 -13.78 -7.98 -7.85
CA ASP A 271 -14.28 -9.33 -8.12
C ASP A 271 -14.79 -10.04 -6.86
N HIS A 272 -14.19 -9.76 -5.69
CA HIS A 272 -14.62 -10.28 -4.39
C HIS A 272 -15.59 -9.34 -3.65
N HIS A 273 -16.16 -8.37 -4.36
CA HIS A 273 -17.24 -7.47 -3.92
C HIS A 273 -16.88 -6.58 -2.71
N ILE A 274 -15.61 -6.20 -2.59
CA ILE A 274 -15.08 -5.42 -1.46
C ILE A 274 -15.62 -3.98 -1.50
N TYR A 275 -16.13 -3.52 -0.36
CA TYR A 275 -16.62 -2.16 -0.18
C TYR A 275 -15.43 -1.22 0.11
N LEU A 276 -14.96 -0.51 -0.91
CA LEU A 276 -13.68 0.22 -0.87
C LEU A 276 -13.66 1.35 0.17
N GLU A 277 -14.80 2.01 0.38
CA GLU A 277 -15.01 3.05 1.41
C GLU A 277 -14.87 2.53 2.84
N GLY A 278 -14.83 1.20 3.01
CA GLY A 278 -14.55 0.48 4.25
C GLY A 278 -13.22 -0.29 4.23
N THR A 279 -12.22 0.18 3.48
CA THR A 279 -10.85 -0.38 3.39
C THR A 279 -9.78 0.69 3.62
N LEU A 280 -8.51 0.28 3.73
CA LEU A 280 -7.36 1.18 3.52
C LEU A 280 -6.29 0.44 2.70
N LEU A 281 -5.52 1.17 1.89
CA LEU A 281 -4.34 0.62 1.20
C LEU A 281 -3.07 0.93 1.99
N LYS A 282 -2.13 -0.02 2.04
CA LYS A 282 -0.77 0.16 2.57
C LYS A 282 0.26 -0.27 1.51
N PRO A 283 0.53 0.58 0.51
CA PRO A 283 1.53 0.28 -0.51
C PRO A 283 2.92 0.71 -0.03
N ASN A 284 3.95 0.21 -0.72
CA ASN A 284 5.24 0.90 -0.78
C ASN A 284 5.09 2.31 -1.39
N MET A 285 5.99 3.21 -1.04
CA MET A 285 6.25 4.38 -1.89
C MET A 285 6.93 3.92 -3.19
N VAL A 286 6.82 4.71 -4.24
CA VAL A 286 7.56 4.48 -5.48
C VAL A 286 8.94 5.12 -5.34
N THR A 287 9.93 4.30 -5.02
CA THR A 287 11.34 4.69 -4.86
C THR A 287 12.21 3.96 -5.89
N PRO A 288 13.44 4.41 -6.18
CA PRO A 288 14.44 3.52 -6.77
C PRO A 288 14.72 2.31 -5.88
N GLY A 289 15.33 1.27 -6.46
CA GLY A 289 15.87 0.13 -5.72
C GLY A 289 17.07 0.53 -4.86
N HIS A 290 17.29 -0.19 -3.76
CA HIS A 290 18.30 0.17 -2.75
C HIS A 290 19.74 0.19 -3.28
N ALA A 291 20.05 -0.62 -4.30
CA ALA A 291 21.35 -0.65 -4.97
C ALA A 291 21.42 0.29 -6.20
N CYS A 292 20.37 1.07 -6.49
CA CYS A 292 20.32 1.92 -7.68
C CYS A 292 21.38 3.03 -7.60
N THR A 293 22.21 3.12 -8.64
CA THR A 293 23.29 4.11 -8.74
C THR A 293 22.75 5.51 -9.05
N GLN A 294 21.71 5.61 -9.90
CA GLN A 294 21.00 6.86 -10.15
C GLN A 294 20.32 7.38 -8.88
N LYS A 295 20.42 8.69 -8.65
CA LYS A 295 19.78 9.38 -7.53
C LYS A 295 18.59 10.20 -8.02
N PHE A 296 17.59 10.31 -7.16
CA PHE A 296 16.31 10.95 -7.41
C PHE A 296 15.97 11.83 -6.21
N SER A 297 15.28 12.93 -6.46
CA SER A 297 14.75 13.82 -5.43
C SER A 297 13.51 13.24 -4.73
N ASN A 298 13.20 13.76 -3.54
CA ASN A 298 11.96 13.43 -2.83
C ASN A 298 10.72 13.87 -3.64
N GLU A 299 10.88 14.94 -4.42
CA GLU A 299 9.90 15.48 -5.36
C GLU A 299 9.63 14.51 -6.54
N GLU A 300 10.64 13.83 -7.06
CA GLU A 300 10.49 12.77 -8.07
C GLU A 300 9.84 11.51 -7.48
N ILE A 301 10.27 11.07 -6.29
CA ILE A 301 9.64 9.97 -5.54
C ILE A 301 8.15 10.28 -5.29
N ALA A 302 7.84 11.51 -4.89
CA ALA A 302 6.48 11.99 -4.68
C ALA A 302 5.66 12.00 -5.98
N MET A 303 6.22 12.53 -7.08
CA MET A 303 5.56 12.58 -8.38
C MET A 303 5.27 11.17 -8.92
N ALA A 304 6.24 10.25 -8.84
CA ALA A 304 6.07 8.87 -9.28
C ALA A 304 5.02 8.13 -8.41
N THR A 305 5.09 8.30 -7.08
CA THR A 305 4.15 7.68 -6.14
C THR A 305 2.71 8.17 -6.36
N VAL A 306 2.49 9.49 -6.41
CA VAL A 306 1.16 10.07 -6.61
C VAL A 306 0.63 9.76 -8.02
N THR A 307 1.49 9.68 -9.03
CA THR A 307 1.09 9.26 -10.39
C THR A 307 0.64 7.80 -10.45
N ALA A 308 1.39 6.87 -9.82
CA ALA A 308 1.02 5.46 -9.79
C ALA A 308 -0.34 5.22 -9.09
N LEU A 309 -0.56 5.87 -7.95
CA LEU A 309 -1.83 5.81 -7.22
C LEU A 309 -2.98 6.40 -8.06
N ARG A 310 -2.79 7.59 -8.66
CA ARG A 310 -3.77 8.24 -9.54
C ARG A 310 -4.16 7.44 -10.79
N ARG A 311 -3.36 6.43 -11.18
CA ARG A 311 -3.63 5.54 -12.32
C ARG A 311 -4.32 4.23 -11.95
N THR A 312 -4.44 3.91 -10.66
CA THR A 312 -4.82 2.55 -10.21
C THR A 312 -5.81 2.49 -9.06
N VAL A 313 -5.78 3.44 -8.14
CA VAL A 313 -6.65 3.49 -6.97
C VAL A 313 -7.98 4.16 -7.33
N PRO A 314 -9.14 3.61 -6.95
CA PRO A 314 -10.43 4.29 -7.10
C PRO A 314 -10.63 5.40 -6.04
N PRO A 315 -11.26 6.55 -6.38
CA PRO A 315 -11.58 7.64 -5.43
C PRO A 315 -12.34 7.23 -4.15
N ALA A 316 -13.00 6.06 -4.13
CA ALA A 316 -13.75 5.55 -2.98
C ALA A 316 -12.88 5.13 -1.78
N VAL A 317 -11.59 4.84 -1.97
CA VAL A 317 -10.70 4.37 -0.89
C VAL A 317 -10.39 5.52 0.08
N PRO A 318 -10.76 5.48 1.38
CA PRO A 318 -10.64 6.64 2.27
C PRO A 318 -9.21 7.16 2.44
N GLY A 319 -8.22 6.27 2.44
CA GLY A 319 -6.82 6.66 2.61
C GLY A 319 -5.79 5.59 2.26
N ILE A 320 -4.60 6.09 1.99
CA ILE A 320 -3.38 5.36 1.69
C ILE A 320 -2.43 5.57 2.88
N THR A 321 -2.03 4.48 3.52
CA THR A 321 -1.27 4.46 4.77
C THR A 321 0.10 3.82 4.53
N PHE A 322 1.02 4.54 3.88
CA PHE A 322 2.27 4.00 3.34
C PHE A 322 3.09 3.21 4.36
N LEU A 323 3.71 2.12 3.91
CA LEU A 323 4.83 1.49 4.63
C LEU A 323 6.12 2.26 4.39
N SER A 324 6.98 2.37 5.41
CA SER A 324 8.30 3.03 5.26
C SER A 324 9.33 2.14 4.56
N GLY A 325 9.06 0.85 4.39
CA GLY A 325 9.99 -0.11 3.79
C GLY A 325 11.30 -0.15 4.58
N GLY A 326 12.42 0.11 3.90
CA GLY A 326 13.75 0.26 4.50
C GLY A 326 14.22 1.71 4.72
N GLN A 327 13.39 2.72 4.44
CA GLN A 327 13.76 4.14 4.59
C GLN A 327 14.18 4.46 6.03
N SER A 328 15.06 5.46 6.18
CA SER A 328 15.35 6.07 7.49
C SER A 328 14.11 6.76 8.09
N GLU A 329 14.12 7.06 9.40
CA GLU A 329 12.99 7.74 10.04
C GLU A 329 12.75 9.13 9.43
N GLU A 330 13.83 9.83 9.08
CA GLU A 330 13.80 11.16 8.48
C GLU A 330 13.35 11.15 7.02
N GLU A 331 13.95 10.27 6.20
CA GLU A 331 13.58 10.05 4.80
C GLU A 331 12.10 9.69 4.64
N ALA A 332 11.57 8.82 5.49
CA ALA A 332 10.16 8.45 5.48
C ALA A 332 9.21 9.62 5.79
N SER A 333 9.64 10.59 6.60
CA SER A 333 8.88 11.83 6.85
C SER A 333 9.04 12.84 5.71
N ILE A 334 10.24 12.97 5.12
CA ILE A 334 10.49 13.88 3.98
C ILE A 334 9.73 13.42 2.73
N ASN A 335 9.77 12.13 2.39
CA ASN A 335 9.04 11.58 1.25
C ASN A 335 7.51 11.70 1.43
N LEU A 336 6.98 11.40 2.62
CA LEU A 336 5.55 11.58 2.90
C LEU A 336 5.10 13.05 2.79
N ASN A 337 5.97 13.98 3.20
CA ASN A 337 5.74 15.41 3.08
C ASN A 337 5.75 15.87 1.60
N ALA A 338 6.73 15.40 0.82
CA ALA A 338 6.80 15.66 -0.62
C ALA A 338 5.58 15.08 -1.37
N ILE A 339 5.13 13.87 -1.00
CA ILE A 339 3.92 13.22 -1.52
C ILE A 339 2.68 14.09 -1.29
N ASN A 340 2.52 14.68 -0.11
CA ASN A 340 1.39 15.57 0.17
C ASN A 340 1.53 16.94 -0.52
N LYS A 341 2.74 17.49 -0.62
CA LYS A 341 3.04 18.73 -1.37
C LYS A 341 2.98 18.58 -2.90
N CYS A 342 2.96 17.35 -3.44
CA CYS A 342 2.87 17.08 -4.87
C CYS A 342 1.66 17.82 -5.49
N PRO A 343 1.81 18.60 -6.58
CA PRO A 343 0.77 19.49 -7.10
C PRO A 343 -0.41 18.78 -7.78
N LEU A 344 -0.39 17.45 -7.89
CA LEU A 344 -1.50 16.68 -8.45
C LEU A 344 -2.67 16.55 -7.46
N LEU A 345 -3.89 16.42 -7.98
CA LEU A 345 -5.09 16.13 -7.20
C LEU A 345 -4.99 14.75 -6.52
N LYS A 346 -5.21 14.71 -5.21
CA LYS A 346 -5.15 13.51 -4.36
C LYS A 346 -6.54 13.33 -3.71
N PRO A 347 -7.41 12.44 -4.21
CA PRO A 347 -8.77 12.28 -3.69
C PRO A 347 -8.84 11.38 -2.43
N TRP A 348 -7.72 11.17 -1.74
CA TRP A 348 -7.54 10.26 -0.61
C TRP A 348 -6.66 10.92 0.46
N ALA A 349 -6.80 10.53 1.72
CA ALA A 349 -5.78 10.83 2.72
C ALA A 349 -4.47 10.11 2.38
N LEU A 350 -3.33 10.81 2.34
CA LEU A 350 -2.00 10.22 2.11
C LEU A 350 -1.18 10.32 3.40
N THR A 351 -1.13 9.24 4.18
CA THR A 351 -0.54 9.20 5.52
C THR A 351 0.33 7.94 5.74
N PHE A 352 0.78 7.69 6.96
CA PHE A 352 1.73 6.66 7.33
C PHE A 352 1.09 5.42 7.97
N SER A 353 1.71 4.25 7.77
CA SER A 353 1.57 3.07 8.64
C SER A 353 2.97 2.50 8.93
N TYR A 354 3.64 3.16 9.86
CA TYR A 354 5.08 3.02 10.07
C TYR A 354 5.40 2.19 11.31
N GLY A 355 6.30 1.21 11.14
CA GLY A 355 6.97 0.53 12.24
C GLY A 355 8.30 1.20 12.52
N ARG A 356 9.37 0.75 11.84
CA ARG A 356 10.74 1.27 11.99
C ARG A 356 10.82 2.80 12.04
N ALA A 357 10.14 3.50 11.13
CA ALA A 357 10.19 4.97 11.00
C ALA A 357 9.47 5.77 12.12
N LEU A 358 8.84 5.09 13.08
CA LEU A 358 8.36 5.67 14.36
C LEU A 358 9.11 5.10 15.58
N GLN A 359 9.91 4.05 15.40
CA GLN A 359 10.38 3.19 16.49
C GLN A 359 11.91 3.09 16.62
N ALA A 360 12.69 3.37 15.58
CA ALA A 360 14.12 3.04 15.57
C ALA A 360 14.92 3.88 16.58
N SER A 361 14.68 5.19 16.65
CA SER A 361 15.31 6.04 17.66
C SER A 361 14.78 5.76 19.07
N ALA A 362 13.48 5.44 19.22
CA ALA A 362 12.88 5.08 20.51
C ALA A 362 13.46 3.77 21.08
N LEU A 363 13.55 2.72 20.27
CA LEU A 363 14.18 1.44 20.61
C LEU A 363 15.65 1.63 21.02
N LYS A 364 16.40 2.41 20.24
CA LYS A 364 17.82 2.71 20.48
C LYS A 364 18.05 3.54 21.74
N ALA A 365 17.16 4.51 22.02
CA ALA A 365 17.19 5.31 23.24
C ALA A 365 16.78 4.50 24.48
N TRP A 366 15.86 3.54 24.34
CA TRP A 366 15.48 2.64 25.43
C TRP A 366 16.64 1.70 25.82
N GLY A 367 17.21 0.97 24.87
CA GLY A 367 18.36 0.09 25.12
C GLY A 367 18.11 -1.01 26.15
N GLY A 368 16.86 -1.47 26.31
CA GLY A 368 16.46 -2.48 27.30
C GLY A 368 16.32 -1.97 28.74
N LYS A 369 16.57 -0.68 28.98
CA LYS A 369 16.77 -0.10 30.31
C LYS A 369 15.53 0.64 30.81
N LYS A 370 15.03 0.31 32.01
CA LYS A 370 13.78 0.89 32.54
C LYS A 370 13.92 2.38 32.85
N GLU A 371 15.11 2.81 33.27
CA GLU A 371 15.48 4.21 33.51
C GLU A 371 15.40 5.09 32.24
N ASN A 372 15.55 4.51 31.05
CA ASN A 372 15.50 5.23 29.77
C ASN A 372 14.07 5.45 29.23
N LEU A 373 13.03 5.00 29.95
CA LEU A 373 11.63 5.02 29.50
C LEU A 373 11.20 6.38 28.91
N LYS A 374 11.53 7.50 29.59
CA LYS A 374 11.11 8.84 29.14
C LYS A 374 11.90 9.35 27.94
N THR A 375 13.21 9.09 27.88
CA THR A 375 14.05 9.41 26.72
C THR A 375 13.54 8.69 25.46
N ALA A 376 13.17 7.42 25.58
CA ALA A 376 12.63 6.62 24.49
C ALA A 376 11.22 7.06 24.06
N GLN A 377 10.35 7.42 25.00
CA GLN A 377 9.05 8.01 24.70
C GLN A 377 9.19 9.33 23.93
N GLU A 378 10.15 10.18 24.28
CA GLU A 378 10.38 11.45 23.59
C GLU A 378 10.79 11.26 22.11
N GLU A 379 11.66 10.29 21.80
CA GLU A 379 12.03 9.99 20.41
C GLU A 379 10.85 9.46 19.57
N TYR A 380 9.99 8.61 20.14
CA TYR A 380 8.75 8.20 19.49
C TYR A 380 7.81 9.40 19.25
N ILE A 381 7.64 10.27 20.25
CA ILE A 381 6.80 11.47 20.14
C ILE A 381 7.32 12.41 19.05
N LYS A 382 8.63 12.63 18.96
CA LYS A 382 9.27 13.40 17.88
C LYS A 382 8.93 12.85 16.50
N ARG A 383 9.05 11.52 16.27
CA ARG A 383 8.69 10.92 14.98
C ARG A 383 7.17 10.95 14.72
N ALA A 384 6.33 10.81 15.74
CA ALA A 384 4.87 10.92 15.60
C ALA A 384 4.45 12.34 15.17
N LEU A 385 5.00 13.38 15.80
CA LEU A 385 4.78 14.79 15.44
C LEU A 385 5.30 15.11 14.04
N ALA A 386 6.51 14.66 13.69
CA ALA A 386 7.10 14.85 12.36
C ALA A 386 6.20 14.25 11.25
N ASN A 387 5.72 13.01 11.45
CA ASN A 387 4.86 12.35 10.47
C ASN A 387 3.44 12.91 10.43
N SER A 388 2.91 13.42 11.55
CA SER A 388 1.64 14.17 11.60
C SER A 388 1.68 15.47 10.80
N LEU A 389 2.83 16.16 10.77
CA LEU A 389 3.06 17.31 9.88
C LEU A 389 3.26 16.86 8.43
N ALA A 390 3.94 15.73 8.19
CA ALA A 390 4.24 15.22 6.86
C ALA A 390 2.98 14.76 6.10
N CYS A 391 2.03 14.09 6.76
CA CYS A 391 0.73 13.74 6.15
C CYS A 391 -0.18 14.95 5.87
N GLN A 392 0.25 16.16 6.22
CA GLN A 392 -0.40 17.43 5.87
C GLN A 392 0.41 18.28 4.87
N GLY A 393 1.60 17.83 4.43
CA GLY A 393 2.51 18.63 3.62
C GLY A 393 3.15 19.83 4.36
N LYS A 394 3.13 19.81 5.71
CA LYS A 394 3.57 20.90 6.60
C LYS A 394 4.89 20.61 7.31
N TYR A 395 5.55 19.49 7.02
CA TYR A 395 6.80 19.14 7.67
C TYR A 395 7.98 19.88 7.06
N THR A 396 8.88 20.34 7.92
CA THR A 396 10.13 21.01 7.56
C THR A 396 11.26 20.39 8.39
N PRO A 397 12.23 19.69 7.77
CA PRO A 397 13.43 19.23 8.48
C PRO A 397 14.16 20.42 9.11
N SER A 398 14.50 20.31 10.40
CA SER A 398 15.21 21.36 11.13
C SER A 398 16.73 21.40 10.87
N GLY A 399 17.23 20.49 10.03
CA GLY A 399 18.67 20.19 9.90
C GLY A 399 19.26 19.46 11.11
N GLN A 400 18.51 19.28 12.19
CA GLN A 400 18.96 18.65 13.45
C GLN A 400 18.41 17.22 13.63
N ALA A 401 18.21 16.49 12.52
CA ALA A 401 17.88 15.07 12.57
C ALA A 401 19.05 14.30 13.21
N GLY A 402 18.85 13.80 14.43
CA GLY A 402 19.87 13.06 15.17
C GLY A 402 20.35 11.83 14.39
N ALA A 403 21.63 11.46 14.55
CA ALA A 403 22.29 10.44 13.72
C ALA A 403 21.63 9.03 13.75
N ALA A 404 20.67 8.77 14.65
CA ALA A 404 19.84 7.58 14.63
C ALA A 404 18.66 7.68 13.63
N ALA A 405 18.01 8.84 13.53
CA ALA A 405 16.85 9.06 12.65
C ALA A 405 17.22 9.05 11.16
N SER A 406 18.46 9.42 10.83
CA SER A 406 19.02 9.45 9.47
C SER A 406 19.70 8.13 9.05
N GLN A 407 19.74 7.11 9.91
CA GLN A 407 20.30 5.81 9.55
C GLN A 407 19.31 5.01 8.69
N SER A 408 19.79 4.44 7.58
CA SER A 408 19.02 3.50 6.75
C SER A 408 18.52 2.33 7.62
N LEU A 409 17.23 2.00 7.50
CA LEU A 409 16.60 0.93 8.26
C LEU A 409 16.35 -0.31 7.38
N PHE A 410 16.97 -0.37 6.20
CA PHE A 410 16.87 -1.45 5.22
C PHE A 410 17.46 -2.76 5.76
N ILE A 411 16.81 -3.85 5.38
CA ILE A 411 17.27 -5.22 5.60
C ILE A 411 16.93 -5.95 4.30
N SER A 412 17.92 -6.54 3.64
CA SER A 412 17.68 -7.18 2.33
C SER A 412 16.80 -8.43 2.48
N ASN A 413 15.91 -8.65 1.51
CA ASN A 413 14.96 -9.76 1.44
C ASN A 413 14.11 -9.93 2.71
N HIS A 414 13.57 -8.82 3.26
CA HIS A 414 12.87 -8.83 4.55
C HIS A 414 11.45 -9.44 4.49
N ALA A 415 11.39 -10.77 4.55
CA ALA A 415 10.24 -11.51 5.06
C ALA A 415 10.17 -11.42 6.60
N TYR A 416 8.95 -11.44 7.15
CA TYR A 416 8.62 -11.29 8.58
C TYR A 416 8.10 -12.59 9.21
#